data_AF-A0A969KFV7-F1
#
_entry.id   AF-A0A969KFV7-F1
#
_cell.length_a   1.000
_cell.length_b   1.000
_cell.length_c   1.000
_cell.angle_alpha   90.00
_cell.angle_beta   90.00
_cell.angle_gamma   90.00
#
_symmetry.space_group_name_H-M   'P 1'
#
loop_
_entity.id
_entity.type
_entity.pdbx_description
1 polymer ?
#
loop_
_entity_poly.entity_id
_entity_poly.type
_entity_poly.pdbx_seq_one_letter_code
_entity_poly.pdbx_strand_id
1 'polypeptide(L)'
;MPVLKGLLFMYDFGLRNKQSTAVKNTPVYYFGRRKQIADTRMQQSTAVQIGRPRNVITHHKFEAEVEEAPEEIIAASETILGFFVAQSRDDSPDTFLKSFEDYFICHDSDNIPTELHKSTYHLLVSGRTSESIYLLNRCAFLFVNHCLKSKQTQYIGQLIQLFENAKALPNQASLATRKFRDWLDGYMMSRQYQFLQVFSPQSSSVAPSWGDRYICFSLIAQTFDPDTPVEQRQASQGLYQFLKNRYKFQLVMYLTKGCDAAPNEAAVPNPTTINTTTLKLIQKLVLKKGHSYQSMADDFLAETGKATYGEFKDRLSAHLLLSITGDRRLAWLPEKLVSF
;
A
#
# COMPACT_ATOMS: atom_id res chain seq x y z
N MET A 1 -4.85 -22.25 -26.75
CA MET A 1 -5.46 -21.50 -25.63
C MET A 1 -5.83 -22.29 -24.35
N PRO A 2 -5.37 -23.55 -24.08
CA PRO A 2 -5.63 -24.20 -22.77
C PRO A 2 -4.60 -23.89 -21.66
N VAL A 3 -3.43 -23.34 -22.01
CA VAL A 3 -2.30 -23.09 -21.06
C VAL A 3 -2.59 -21.98 -20.05
N LEU A 4 -3.43 -20.99 -20.41
CA LEU A 4 -3.82 -19.89 -19.52
C LEU A 4 -4.85 -20.30 -18.45
N LYS A 5 -5.67 -21.33 -18.70
CA LYS A 5 -6.65 -21.82 -17.71
C LYS A 5 -6.00 -22.67 -16.60
N GLY A 6 -4.91 -23.39 -16.90
CA GLY A 6 -4.19 -24.18 -15.89
C GLY A 6 -3.39 -23.33 -14.89
N LEU A 7 -2.78 -22.24 -15.35
CA LEU A 7 -1.95 -21.37 -14.50
C LEU A 7 -2.76 -20.43 -13.59
N LEU A 8 -4.01 -20.08 -13.97
CA LEU A 8 -4.90 -19.32 -13.09
C LEU A 8 -5.51 -20.19 -11.97
N PHE A 9 -5.79 -21.48 -12.22
CA PHE A 9 -6.39 -22.36 -11.20
C PHE A 9 -5.41 -22.83 -10.11
N MET A 10 -4.09 -22.83 -10.37
CA MET A 10 -3.11 -23.41 -9.44
C MET A 10 -2.70 -22.49 -8.27
N TYR A 11 -3.15 -21.24 -8.21
CA TYR A 11 -2.83 -20.32 -7.10
C TYR A 11 -4.05 -19.91 -6.24
N ASP A 12 -5.23 -20.47 -6.49
CA ASP A 12 -6.46 -20.18 -5.72
C ASP A 12 -6.71 -21.13 -4.52
N PHE A 13 -5.77 -22.03 -4.21
CA PHE A 13 -5.86 -22.85 -3.00
C PHE A 13 -5.27 -22.13 -1.79
N GLY A 14 -6.08 -21.23 -1.25
CA GLY A 14 -5.82 -20.54 0.02
C GLY A 14 -7.04 -19.88 0.65
N LEU A 15 -8.26 -20.24 0.26
CA LEU A 15 -9.50 -19.80 0.93
C LEU A 15 -10.52 -20.94 0.94
N ARG A 16 -10.48 -21.79 1.98
CA ARG A 16 -11.65 -22.61 2.34
C ARG A 16 -12.49 -21.85 3.35
N ASN A 17 -13.67 -21.45 2.89
CA ASN A 17 -14.80 -21.00 3.68
C ASN A 17 -15.06 -21.95 4.87
N LYS A 18 -15.00 -21.41 6.09
CA LYS A 18 -15.88 -21.87 7.16
C LYS A 18 -17.05 -20.91 7.21
N GLN A 19 -18.23 -21.43 6.89
CA GLN A 19 -19.50 -20.81 7.25
C GLN A 19 -19.51 -20.64 8.78
N SER A 20 -19.71 -19.41 9.24
CA SER A 20 -20.06 -19.12 10.62
C SER A 20 -21.17 -18.08 10.63
N THR A 21 -22.17 -18.42 11.42
CA THR A 21 -23.50 -17.84 11.57
C THR A 21 -23.51 -16.37 11.95
N ALA A 22 -24.59 -15.70 11.55
CA ALA A 22 -24.92 -14.31 11.80
C ALA A 22 -24.81 -13.91 13.28
N VAL A 23 -24.01 -12.87 13.55
CA VAL A 23 -24.11 -12.02 14.73
C VAL A 23 -24.05 -10.57 14.25
N LYS A 24 -25.08 -9.79 14.56
CA LYS A 24 -25.14 -8.35 14.31
C LYS A 24 -24.08 -7.67 15.16
N ASN A 25 -22.93 -7.32 14.57
CA ASN A 25 -21.92 -6.48 15.20
C ASN A 25 -22.02 -5.06 14.63
N THR A 26 -22.52 -4.16 15.46
CA THR A 26 -22.31 -2.71 15.35
C THR A 26 -20.80 -2.41 15.38
N PRO A 27 -20.27 -1.53 14.52
CA PRO A 27 -18.88 -1.12 14.62
C PRO A 27 -18.70 -0.22 15.84
N VAL A 28 -17.99 -0.72 16.84
CA VAL A 28 -17.42 0.09 17.92
C VAL A 28 -16.18 0.77 17.35
N TYR A 29 -16.20 2.10 17.26
CA TYR A 29 -15.06 2.92 16.89
C TYR A 29 -14.05 2.92 18.03
N TYR A 30 -12.89 2.29 17.83
CA TYR A 30 -11.75 2.41 18.73
C TYR A 30 -10.86 3.56 18.25
N PHE A 31 -10.71 4.59 19.08
CA PHE A 31 -9.71 5.63 18.90
C PHE A 31 -8.32 5.07 19.23
N GLY A 32 -7.39 5.17 18.27
CA GLY A 32 -5.96 4.93 18.49
C GLY A 32 -5.32 6.17 19.12
N ARG A 33 -4.51 5.96 20.16
CA ARG A 33 -3.75 7.02 20.86
C ARG A 33 -2.68 7.58 19.93
N ARG A 34 -2.64 8.91 19.77
CA ARG A 34 -1.64 9.59 18.95
C ARG A 34 -0.43 10.02 19.78
N LYS A 35 0.78 9.73 19.28
CA LYS A 35 1.98 10.52 19.61
C LYS A 35 2.18 11.54 18.51
N GLN A 36 2.20 12.83 18.86
CA GLN A 36 2.66 13.87 17.96
C GLN A 36 4.18 13.73 17.77
N ILE A 37 4.61 13.52 16.52
CA ILE A 37 6.04 13.60 16.16
C ILE A 37 6.28 15.05 15.76
N ALA A 38 7.08 15.76 16.54
CA ALA A 38 7.51 17.12 16.23
C ALA A 38 8.41 17.13 14.99
N ASP A 39 8.12 18.02 14.04
CA ASP A 39 8.92 18.27 12.84
C ASP A 39 10.34 18.72 13.23
N THR A 40 11.32 17.85 13.00
CA THR A 40 12.73 18.20 13.16
C THR A 40 13.30 18.69 11.83
N ARG A 41 13.56 20.00 11.79
CA ARG A 41 14.26 20.73 10.72
C ARG A 41 15.64 20.11 10.48
N MET A 42 15.88 19.52 9.30
CA MET A 42 17.22 19.06 8.91
C MET A 42 18.13 20.26 8.61
N GLN A 43 19.06 20.55 9.52
CA GLN A 43 20.29 21.24 9.19
C GLN A 43 21.30 20.22 8.67
N GLN A 44 21.77 20.42 7.45
CA GLN A 44 22.91 19.71 6.89
C GLN A 44 24.18 20.19 7.62
N SER A 45 24.97 19.27 8.18
CA SER A 45 26.36 19.54 8.52
C SER A 45 27.21 18.30 8.24
N THR A 46 28.14 18.48 7.31
CA THR A 46 29.17 17.53 6.90
C THR A 46 30.34 17.64 7.87
N ALA A 47 30.72 16.56 8.56
CA ALA A 47 32.10 16.24 8.93
C ALA A 47 32.21 14.86 9.59
N VAL A 48 33.12 14.06 9.04
CA VAL A 48 33.65 12.83 9.61
C VAL A 48 34.54 13.18 10.80
N GLN A 49 34.36 12.53 11.96
CA GLN A 49 35.45 12.30 12.92
C GLN A 49 35.14 11.16 13.90
N ILE A 50 36.14 10.29 14.03
CA ILE A 50 36.21 9.09 14.87
C ILE A 50 36.53 9.53 16.31
N GLY A 51 35.78 9.04 17.29
CA GLY A 51 36.14 9.15 18.71
C GLY A 51 34.95 9.01 19.65
N ARG A 52 34.91 7.92 20.44
CA ARG A 52 34.07 7.85 21.64
C ARG A 52 34.62 8.84 22.68
N PRO A 53 33.74 9.50 23.44
CA PRO A 53 33.69 9.14 24.86
C PRO A 53 32.26 8.98 25.42
N ARG A 54 32.17 8.11 26.44
CA ARG A 54 31.07 8.00 27.40
C ARG A 54 30.76 9.38 27.99
N ASN A 55 29.48 9.74 28.12
CA ASN A 55 28.95 10.37 29.32
C ASN A 55 27.43 10.23 29.44
N VAL A 56 27.03 9.60 30.55
CA VAL A 56 25.86 9.81 31.42
C VAL A 56 24.55 10.27 30.75
N ILE A 57 23.61 9.32 30.64
CA ILE A 57 22.19 9.58 30.36
C ILE A 57 21.55 10.13 31.64
N THR A 58 21.34 11.44 31.70
CA THR A 58 20.32 12.02 32.59
C THR A 58 18.98 11.96 31.88
N HIS A 59 18.11 11.06 32.33
CA HIS A 59 16.71 11.00 31.92
C HIS A 59 15.98 12.26 32.42
N HIS A 60 15.89 13.30 31.59
CA HIS A 60 14.85 14.30 31.69
C HIS A 60 13.71 13.91 30.77
N LYS A 61 12.73 13.24 31.37
CA LYS A 61 11.44 12.89 30.79
C LYS A 61 10.63 14.19 30.64
N PHE A 62 10.76 14.86 29.49
CA PHE A 62 9.77 15.86 29.08
C PHE A 62 8.54 15.09 28.60
N GLU A 63 7.59 14.85 29.51
CA GLU A 63 6.22 14.51 29.14
C GLU A 63 5.57 15.80 28.64
N ALA A 64 5.58 16.01 27.31
CA ALA A 64 4.68 16.97 26.69
C ALA A 64 3.26 16.45 26.88
N GLU A 65 2.44 17.17 27.63
CA GLU A 65 1.00 16.93 27.73
C GLU A 65 0.41 17.00 26.32
N VAL A 66 -0.07 15.86 25.82
CA VAL A 66 -0.76 15.77 24.54
C VAL A 66 -2.15 16.31 24.76
N GLU A 67 -2.38 17.58 24.40
CA GLU A 67 -3.69 18.22 24.51
C GLU A 67 -4.69 17.50 23.57
N GLU A 68 -5.58 16.70 24.15
CA GLU A 68 -6.62 15.99 23.40
C GLU A 68 -7.57 16.99 22.71
N ALA A 69 -8.16 16.58 21.58
CA ALA A 69 -9.12 17.41 20.88
C ALA A 69 -10.41 17.55 21.71
N PRO A 70 -10.96 18.76 21.90
CA PRO A 70 -12.27 18.96 22.49
C PRO A 70 -13.31 18.04 21.85
N GLU A 71 -14.16 17.42 22.67
CA GLU A 71 -15.19 16.47 22.23
C GLU A 71 -16.09 17.04 21.13
N GLU A 72 -16.38 18.35 21.18
CA GLU A 72 -17.18 19.05 20.18
C GLU A 72 -16.54 19.05 18.78
N ILE A 73 -15.21 19.13 18.70
CA ILE A 73 -14.46 19.10 17.43
C ILE A 73 -14.48 17.68 16.85
N ILE A 74 -14.37 16.68 17.72
CA ILE A 74 -14.45 15.27 17.32
C ILE A 74 -15.84 14.99 16.75
N ALA A 75 -16.90 15.36 17.48
CA ALA A 75 -18.29 15.18 17.03
C ALA A 75 -18.59 15.93 15.72
N ALA A 76 -18.07 17.16 15.57
CA ALA A 76 -18.21 17.92 14.34
C ALA A 76 -17.53 17.21 13.16
N SER A 77 -16.29 16.74 13.36
CA SER A 77 -15.53 16.01 12.35
C SER A 77 -16.23 14.70 11.94
N GLU A 78 -16.78 13.97 12.90
CA GLU A 78 -17.53 12.73 12.66
C GLU A 78 -18.82 12.98 11.90
N THR A 79 -19.52 14.08 12.17
CA THR A 79 -20.73 14.46 11.43
C THR A 79 -20.41 14.70 9.95
N ILE A 80 -19.37 15.48 9.68
CA ILE A 80 -18.94 15.79 8.30
C ILE A 80 -18.45 14.53 7.59
N LEU A 81 -17.63 13.72 8.27
CA LEU A 81 -17.19 12.45 7.70
C LEU A 81 -18.36 11.50 7.44
N GLY A 82 -19.33 11.44 8.35
CA GLY A 82 -20.53 10.62 8.23
C GLY A 82 -21.33 10.95 6.98
N PHE A 83 -21.46 12.24 6.65
CA PHE A 83 -22.06 12.71 5.40
C PHE A 83 -21.33 12.13 4.17
N PHE A 84 -20.00 12.29 4.09
CA PHE A 84 -19.24 11.73 2.96
C PHE A 84 -19.27 10.20 2.94
N VAL A 85 -19.33 9.53 4.10
CA VAL A 85 -19.50 8.07 4.17
C VAL A 85 -20.83 7.64 3.56
N ALA A 86 -21.93 8.37 3.83
CA ALA A 86 -23.21 8.11 3.18
C ALA A 86 -23.12 8.30 1.66
N GLN A 87 -22.55 9.43 1.20
CA GLN A 87 -22.36 9.67 -0.24
C GLN A 87 -21.53 8.57 -0.91
N SER A 88 -20.47 8.08 -0.25
CA SER A 88 -19.63 7.01 -0.82
C SER A 88 -20.35 5.67 -1.04
N ARG A 89 -21.54 5.50 -0.45
CA ARG A 89 -22.36 4.28 -0.60
C ARG A 89 -23.41 4.43 -1.69
N ASP A 90 -24.03 5.60 -1.74
CA ASP A 90 -25.28 5.80 -2.48
C ASP A 90 -25.08 6.61 -3.77
N ASP A 91 -24.05 7.45 -3.84
CA ASP A 91 -23.84 8.40 -4.93
C ASP A 91 -22.83 7.93 -5.98
N SER A 92 -22.89 8.56 -7.15
CA SER A 92 -21.85 8.44 -8.19
C SER A 92 -20.58 9.21 -7.81
N PRO A 93 -19.40 8.85 -8.36
CA PRO A 93 -18.18 9.62 -8.11
C PRO A 93 -18.26 11.09 -8.51
N ASP A 94 -19.01 11.42 -9.57
CA ASP A 94 -19.23 12.81 -10.00
C ASP A 94 -19.95 13.63 -8.91
N THR A 95 -21.03 13.07 -8.36
CA THR A 95 -21.83 13.72 -7.31
C THR A 95 -21.02 13.89 -6.02
N PHE A 96 -20.26 12.86 -5.63
CA PHE A 96 -19.37 12.94 -4.48
C PHE A 96 -18.31 14.02 -4.70
N LEU A 97 -17.63 14.00 -5.87
CA LEU A 97 -16.53 14.92 -6.18
C LEU A 97 -17.02 16.37 -6.22
N LYS A 98 -18.22 16.62 -6.75
CA LYS A 98 -18.86 17.94 -6.69
C LYS A 98 -19.14 18.37 -5.25
N SER A 99 -19.74 17.49 -4.43
CA SER A 99 -20.00 17.80 -3.02
C SER A 99 -18.71 18.06 -2.24
N PHE A 100 -17.64 17.34 -2.59
CA PHE A 100 -16.30 17.54 -2.05
C PHE A 100 -15.72 18.90 -2.46
N GLU A 101 -15.84 19.27 -3.73
CA GLU A 101 -15.44 20.58 -4.26
C GLU A 101 -16.19 21.72 -3.56
N ASP A 102 -17.51 21.63 -3.50
CA ASP A 102 -18.38 22.63 -2.89
C ASP A 102 -18.03 22.85 -1.41
N TYR A 103 -17.77 21.76 -0.68
CA TYR A 103 -17.47 21.82 0.75
C TYR A 103 -16.04 22.26 1.07
N PHE A 104 -15.02 21.61 0.48
CA PHE A 104 -13.61 21.82 0.87
C PHE A 104 -12.88 22.83 -0.01
N ILE A 105 -13.24 22.98 -1.29
CA ILE A 105 -12.49 23.79 -2.27
C ILE A 105 -13.11 25.18 -2.43
N CYS A 106 -14.38 25.22 -2.84
CA CYS A 106 -15.10 26.47 -3.12
C CYS A 106 -15.64 27.10 -1.83
N HIS A 107 -16.05 26.27 -0.88
CA HIS A 107 -16.72 26.69 0.35
C HIS A 107 -17.93 27.60 0.05
N ASP A 108 -18.83 27.11 -0.80
CA ASP A 108 -20.06 27.81 -1.15
C ASP A 108 -21.14 27.48 -0.10
N SER A 109 -21.48 28.45 0.76
CA SER A 109 -22.45 28.26 1.83
C SER A 109 -23.84 27.84 1.34
N ASP A 110 -24.16 28.13 0.07
CA ASP A 110 -25.47 27.83 -0.49
C ASP A 110 -25.57 26.37 -0.98
N ASN A 111 -24.42 25.74 -1.29
CA ASN A 111 -24.34 24.35 -1.76
C ASN A 111 -24.00 23.36 -0.64
N ILE A 112 -23.57 23.85 0.53
CA ILE A 112 -23.29 23.00 1.69
C ILE A 112 -24.62 22.55 2.32
N PRO A 113 -24.80 21.24 2.60
CA PRO A 113 -25.98 20.76 3.32
C PRO A 113 -26.14 21.47 4.67
N THR A 114 -27.37 21.92 4.95
CA THR A 114 -27.70 22.68 6.17
C THR A 114 -27.35 21.92 7.47
N GLU A 115 -27.40 20.58 7.44
CA GLU A 115 -27.01 19.71 8.54
C GLU A 115 -25.51 19.83 8.91
N LEU A 116 -24.67 20.24 7.96
CA LEU A 116 -23.24 20.40 8.20
C LEU A 116 -22.88 21.79 8.74
N HIS A 117 -23.76 22.79 8.60
CA HIS A 117 -23.43 24.19 8.96
C HIS A 117 -22.94 24.33 10.40
N LYS A 118 -23.58 23.66 11.35
CA LYS A 118 -23.18 23.70 12.76
C LYS A 118 -21.79 23.07 12.96
N SER A 119 -21.55 21.90 12.39
CA SER A 119 -20.26 21.19 12.48
C SER A 119 -19.13 21.98 11.82
N THR A 120 -19.39 22.56 10.65
CA THR A 120 -18.47 23.46 9.95
C THR A 120 -18.10 24.66 10.81
N TYR A 121 -19.09 25.28 11.46
CA TYR A 121 -18.85 26.40 12.36
C TYR A 121 -17.94 26.02 13.54
N HIS A 122 -18.19 24.89 14.21
CA HIS A 122 -17.34 24.41 15.31
C HIS A 122 -15.89 24.18 14.86
N LEU A 123 -15.68 23.58 13.68
CA LEU A 123 -14.33 23.42 13.12
C LEU A 123 -13.65 24.76 12.84
N LEU A 124 -14.35 25.70 12.22
CA LEU A 124 -13.82 27.03 11.91
C LEU A 124 -13.46 27.83 13.16
N VAL A 125 -14.28 27.80 14.20
CA VAL A 125 -14.04 28.56 15.44
C VAL A 125 -12.87 27.97 16.23
N SER A 126 -12.73 26.64 16.26
CA SER A 126 -11.66 25.98 17.01
C SER A 126 -10.25 26.36 16.57
N GLY A 127 -10.07 26.75 15.30
CA GLY A 127 -8.77 27.13 14.74
C GLY A 127 -7.74 26.00 14.67
N ARG A 128 -8.13 24.73 14.94
CA ARG A 128 -7.22 23.58 14.94
C ARG A 128 -7.00 23.04 13.53
N THR A 129 -6.08 23.66 12.79
CA THR A 129 -5.75 23.30 11.41
C THR A 129 -5.36 21.82 11.22
N SER A 130 -4.67 21.21 12.19
CA SER A 130 -4.25 19.80 12.10
C SER A 130 -5.43 18.82 12.03
N GLU A 131 -6.51 19.09 12.75
CA GLU A 131 -7.71 18.25 12.77
C GLU A 131 -8.49 18.39 11.46
N SER A 132 -8.60 19.61 10.94
CA SER A 132 -9.25 19.85 9.65
C SER A 132 -8.48 19.23 8.48
N ILE A 133 -7.15 19.32 8.48
CA ILE A 133 -6.29 18.62 7.50
C ILE A 133 -6.48 17.11 7.61
N TYR A 134 -6.57 16.58 8.83
CA TYR A 134 -6.80 15.16 9.05
C TYR A 134 -8.18 14.70 8.54
N LEU A 135 -9.24 15.48 8.79
CA LEU A 135 -10.57 15.24 8.24
C LEU A 135 -10.57 15.26 6.71
N LEU A 136 -9.98 16.30 6.12
CA LEU A 136 -9.82 16.42 4.66
C LEU A 136 -9.11 15.20 4.06
N ASN A 137 -8.02 14.77 4.69
CA ASN A 137 -7.29 13.57 4.29
C ASN A 137 -8.18 12.31 4.32
N ARG A 138 -8.97 12.13 5.39
CA ARG A 138 -9.89 10.99 5.52
C ARG A 138 -10.96 11.01 4.43
N CYS A 139 -11.55 12.16 4.15
CA CYS A 139 -12.54 12.30 3.07
C CYS A 139 -11.91 12.04 1.68
N ALA A 140 -10.68 12.50 1.44
CA ALA A 140 -9.97 12.21 0.18
C ALA A 140 -9.70 10.71 0.01
N PHE A 141 -9.23 10.01 1.05
CA PHE A 141 -9.02 8.56 0.98
C PHE A 141 -10.34 7.76 0.92
N LEU A 142 -11.41 8.28 1.51
CA LEU A 142 -12.75 7.71 1.35
C LEU A 142 -13.18 7.74 -0.12
N PHE A 143 -12.96 8.87 -0.81
CA PHE A 143 -13.22 8.98 -2.24
C PHE A 143 -12.36 8.01 -3.06
N VAL A 144 -11.07 7.92 -2.77
CA VAL A 144 -10.17 6.95 -3.44
C VAL A 144 -10.71 5.53 -3.29
N ASN A 145 -11.13 5.12 -2.10
CA ASN A 145 -11.72 3.80 -1.88
C ASN A 145 -12.99 3.58 -2.70
N HIS A 146 -13.86 4.59 -2.78
CA HIS A 146 -15.06 4.53 -3.59
C HIS A 146 -14.71 4.31 -5.07
N CYS A 147 -13.77 5.08 -5.62
CA CYS A 147 -13.29 4.91 -7.01
C CYS A 147 -12.63 3.55 -7.27
N LEU A 148 -11.83 3.04 -6.31
CA LEU A 148 -11.20 1.72 -6.43
C LEU A 148 -12.24 0.60 -6.42
N LYS A 149 -13.29 0.70 -5.61
CA LYS A 149 -14.40 -0.26 -5.56
C LYS A 149 -15.24 -0.23 -6.84
N SER A 150 -15.53 0.96 -7.36
CA SER A 150 -16.29 1.14 -8.62
C SER A 150 -15.46 0.91 -9.89
N LYS A 151 -14.13 0.73 -9.75
CA LYS A 151 -13.14 0.63 -10.85
C LYS A 151 -13.07 1.88 -11.74
N GLN A 152 -13.53 3.02 -11.26
CA GLN A 152 -13.52 4.28 -11.99
C GLN A 152 -12.33 5.14 -11.54
N THR A 153 -11.11 4.65 -11.80
CA THR A 153 -9.88 5.29 -11.29
C THR A 153 -9.57 6.64 -11.92
N GLN A 154 -10.20 6.99 -13.06
CA GLN A 154 -10.01 8.31 -13.68
C GLN A 154 -10.42 9.47 -12.76
N TYR A 155 -11.39 9.24 -11.87
CA TYR A 155 -11.88 10.27 -10.94
C TYR A 155 -10.86 10.64 -9.87
N ILE A 156 -9.92 9.74 -9.53
CA ILE A 156 -8.83 10.05 -8.60
C ILE A 156 -7.94 11.14 -9.19
N GLY A 157 -7.72 11.12 -10.52
CA GLY A 157 -7.02 12.19 -11.22
C GLY A 157 -7.77 13.52 -11.18
N GLN A 158 -9.10 13.49 -11.31
CA GLN A 158 -9.93 14.70 -11.19
C GLN A 158 -9.88 15.27 -9.77
N LEU A 159 -9.89 14.43 -8.73
CA LEU A 159 -9.72 14.89 -7.35
C LEU A 159 -8.37 15.61 -7.16
N ILE A 160 -7.29 15.09 -7.72
CA ILE A 160 -5.97 15.75 -7.65
C ILE A 160 -5.98 17.07 -8.40
N GLN A 161 -6.60 17.11 -9.58
CA GLN A 161 -6.77 18.35 -10.35
C GLN A 161 -7.61 19.38 -9.60
N LEU A 162 -8.61 18.99 -8.80
CA LEU A 162 -9.35 19.93 -7.96
C LEU A 162 -8.43 20.63 -6.95
N PHE A 163 -7.50 19.90 -6.33
CA PHE A 163 -6.53 20.50 -5.42
C PHE A 163 -5.55 21.42 -6.16
N GLU A 164 -5.03 20.99 -7.31
CA GLU A 164 -4.05 21.77 -8.09
C GLU A 164 -4.67 23.03 -8.72
N ASN A 165 -5.92 22.96 -9.16
CA ASN A 165 -6.65 24.07 -9.79
C ASN A 165 -7.40 24.94 -8.78
N ALA A 166 -7.23 24.71 -7.48
CA ALA A 166 -7.90 25.50 -6.45
C ALA A 166 -7.53 26.97 -6.64
N LYS A 167 -8.52 27.80 -7.03
CA LYS A 167 -8.33 29.19 -7.44
C LYS A 167 -7.61 30.00 -6.37
N ALA A 168 -6.80 30.95 -6.80
CA ALA A 168 -6.18 31.93 -5.92
C ALA A 168 -7.27 32.69 -5.14
N LEU A 169 -6.99 32.97 -3.87
CA LEU A 169 -7.95 33.65 -3.01
C LEU A 169 -8.26 35.05 -3.53
N PRO A 170 -9.55 35.42 -3.71
CA PRO A 170 -9.89 36.80 -4.03
C PRO A 170 -9.53 37.71 -2.85
N ASN A 171 -9.14 38.96 -3.14
CA ASN A 171 -8.73 39.94 -2.13
C ASN A 171 -9.80 40.18 -1.04
N GLN A 172 -11.08 39.99 -1.38
CA GLN A 172 -12.24 40.16 -0.50
C GLN A 172 -12.79 38.84 0.07
N ALA A 173 -12.01 37.75 0.07
CA ALA A 173 -12.44 36.47 0.62
C ALA A 173 -12.81 36.55 2.11
N SER A 174 -13.90 35.87 2.49
CA SER A 174 -14.34 35.75 3.87
C SER A 174 -13.30 35.07 4.77
N LEU A 175 -13.38 35.27 6.09
CA LEU A 175 -12.49 34.59 7.03
C LEU A 175 -12.62 33.06 6.98
N ALA A 176 -13.84 32.55 6.76
CA ALA A 176 -14.09 31.13 6.60
C ALA A 176 -13.36 30.57 5.37
N THR A 177 -13.53 31.22 4.21
CA THR A 177 -12.86 30.86 2.96
C THR A 177 -11.34 30.87 3.11
N ARG A 178 -10.79 31.86 3.84
CA ARG A 178 -9.36 31.91 4.16
C ARG A 178 -8.89 30.71 4.99
N LYS A 179 -9.64 30.34 6.04
CA LYS A 179 -9.29 29.17 6.85
C LYS A 179 -9.35 27.86 6.05
N PHE A 180 -10.39 27.66 5.24
CA PHE A 180 -10.45 26.49 4.35
C PHE A 180 -9.27 26.45 3.40
N ARG A 181 -8.87 27.61 2.86
CA ARG A 181 -7.66 27.68 2.04
C ARG A 181 -6.40 27.30 2.81
N ASP A 182 -6.21 27.82 4.01
CA ASP A 182 -5.06 27.47 4.85
C ASP A 182 -5.00 25.95 5.10
N TRP A 183 -6.16 25.30 5.28
CA TRP A 183 -6.24 23.85 5.42
C TRP A 183 -5.87 23.11 4.14
N LEU A 184 -6.35 23.59 2.98
CA LEU A 184 -6.00 23.01 1.68
C LEU A 184 -4.50 23.15 1.38
N ASP A 185 -3.95 24.35 1.52
CA ASP A 185 -2.54 24.61 1.26
C ASP A 185 -1.67 23.80 2.23
N GLY A 186 -2.04 23.74 3.52
CA GLY A 186 -1.38 22.90 4.51
C GLY A 186 -1.45 21.41 4.17
N TYR A 187 -2.59 20.93 3.67
CA TYR A 187 -2.74 19.55 3.23
C TYR A 187 -1.90 19.25 1.98
N MET A 188 -1.90 20.13 0.97
CA MET A 188 -1.11 19.95 -0.25
C MET A 188 0.40 19.91 0.01
N MET A 189 0.87 20.63 1.03
CA MET A 189 2.27 20.59 1.48
C MET A 189 2.59 19.37 2.36
N SER A 190 1.58 18.63 2.79
CA SER A 190 1.73 17.51 3.71
C SER A 190 2.20 16.23 3.01
N ARG A 191 2.80 15.32 3.80
CA ARG A 191 3.17 13.98 3.31
C ARG A 191 1.96 13.13 2.92
N GLN A 192 0.81 13.40 3.53
CA GLN A 192 -0.44 12.70 3.27
C GLN A 192 -0.94 12.97 1.84
N TYR A 193 -0.77 14.19 1.34
CA TYR A 193 -1.12 14.52 -0.04
C TYR A 193 -0.18 13.85 -1.06
N GLN A 194 1.13 13.78 -0.75
CA GLN A 194 2.08 13.02 -1.60
C GLN A 194 1.67 11.54 -1.72
N PHE A 195 1.12 10.96 -0.65
CA PHE A 195 0.56 9.61 -0.68
C PHE A 195 -0.69 9.50 -1.57
N LEU A 196 -1.57 10.51 -1.54
CA LEU A 196 -2.75 10.55 -2.40
C LEU A 196 -2.35 10.55 -3.88
N GLN A 197 -1.31 11.31 -4.26
CA GLN A 197 -0.85 11.42 -5.65
C GLN A 197 -0.41 10.08 -6.26
N VAL A 198 0.05 9.12 -5.45
CA VAL A 198 0.46 7.78 -5.90
C VAL A 198 -0.68 7.02 -6.59
N PHE A 199 -1.92 7.31 -6.20
CA PHE A 199 -3.10 6.66 -6.78
C PHE A 199 -3.47 7.20 -8.17
N SER A 200 -2.84 8.29 -8.61
CA SER A 200 -3.01 8.85 -9.96
C SER A 200 -1.65 9.20 -10.59
N PRO A 201 -0.86 8.20 -10.99
CA PRO A 201 0.46 8.44 -11.59
C PRO A 201 0.40 9.18 -12.93
N GLN A 202 -0.77 9.33 -13.54
CA GLN A 202 -0.97 10.10 -14.78
C GLN A 202 -1.07 11.61 -14.52
N SER A 203 -1.35 12.04 -13.28
CA SER A 203 -1.44 13.46 -12.93
C SER A 203 -0.07 14.10 -12.70
N SER A 204 0.95 13.32 -12.32
CA SER A 204 2.31 13.81 -12.19
C SER A 204 2.97 13.93 -13.57
N SER A 205 3.18 15.16 -14.05
CA SER A 205 3.94 15.46 -15.28
C SER A 205 5.43 15.06 -15.20
N VAL A 206 5.90 14.58 -14.05
CA VAL A 206 7.30 14.26 -13.78
C VAL A 206 7.51 12.74 -13.84
N ALA A 207 8.60 12.33 -14.49
CA ALA A 207 8.98 10.93 -14.58
C ALA A 207 9.10 10.30 -13.18
N PRO A 208 8.68 9.02 -13.01
CA PRO A 208 8.60 8.40 -11.69
C PRO A 208 9.97 8.43 -11.00
N SER A 209 10.04 9.14 -9.89
CA SER A 209 11.27 9.30 -9.10
C SER A 209 11.51 8.04 -8.26
N TRP A 210 12.76 7.82 -7.83
CA TRP A 210 13.04 6.77 -6.84
C TRP A 210 12.27 6.98 -5.52
N GLY A 211 11.92 8.24 -5.20
CA GLY A 211 11.08 8.59 -4.06
C GLY A 211 9.67 7.99 -4.15
N ASP A 212 9.10 7.90 -5.35
CA ASP A 212 7.74 7.41 -5.55
C ASP A 212 7.63 5.91 -5.23
N ARG A 213 8.70 5.15 -5.48
CA ARG A 213 8.80 3.74 -5.08
C ARG A 213 8.86 3.61 -3.56
N TYR A 214 9.64 4.46 -2.90
CA TYR A 214 9.72 4.49 -1.44
C TYR A 214 8.38 4.85 -0.81
N ILE A 215 7.67 5.80 -1.40
CA ILE A 215 6.31 6.16 -1.00
C ILE A 215 5.36 4.95 -1.13
N CYS A 216 5.39 4.23 -2.24
CA CYS A 216 4.60 3.00 -2.40
C CYS A 216 4.88 1.99 -1.29
N PHE A 217 6.15 1.76 -0.94
CA PHE A 217 6.50 0.86 0.16
C PHE A 217 6.03 1.37 1.52
N SER A 218 6.11 2.68 1.76
CA SER A 218 5.58 3.32 2.97
C SER A 218 4.08 3.13 3.10
N LEU A 219 3.32 3.26 2.01
CA LEU A 219 1.88 3.02 1.98
C LEU A 219 1.54 1.55 2.28
N ILE A 220 2.32 0.61 1.75
CA ILE A 220 2.15 -0.82 2.04
C ILE A 220 2.37 -1.08 3.54
N ALA A 221 3.39 -0.48 4.16
CA ALA A 221 3.62 -0.64 5.59
C ALA A 221 2.44 -0.11 6.43
N GLN A 222 1.85 1.02 6.03
CA GLN A 222 0.69 1.63 6.70
C GLN A 222 -0.57 0.76 6.68
N THR A 223 -0.68 -0.22 5.77
CA THR A 223 -1.84 -1.14 5.76
C THR A 223 -2.02 -1.92 7.05
N PHE A 224 -0.94 -2.14 7.79
CA PHE A 224 -0.91 -2.92 9.04
C PHE A 224 -0.81 -2.04 10.29
N ASP A 225 -0.65 -0.73 10.12
CA ASP A 225 -0.49 0.21 11.23
C ASP A 225 -1.84 0.59 11.84
N PRO A 226 -2.10 0.30 13.13
CA PRO A 226 -3.37 0.65 13.76
C PRO A 226 -3.62 2.16 13.87
N ASP A 227 -2.56 2.98 13.86
CA ASP A 227 -2.66 4.43 14.03
C ASP A 227 -3.07 5.14 12.71
N THR A 228 -2.96 4.43 11.58
CA THR A 228 -3.38 4.94 10.27
C THR A 228 -4.91 4.89 10.14
N PRO A 229 -5.56 5.95 9.61
CA PRO A 229 -7.00 5.99 9.37
C PRO A 229 -7.49 4.77 8.58
N VAL A 230 -8.68 4.28 8.92
CA VAL A 230 -9.26 3.08 8.29
C VAL A 230 -9.40 3.29 6.77
N GLU A 231 -9.78 4.50 6.34
CA GLU A 231 -9.95 4.84 4.93
C GLU A 231 -8.61 4.73 4.18
N GLN A 232 -7.54 5.29 4.75
CA GLN A 232 -6.21 5.22 4.16
C GLN A 232 -5.65 3.78 4.14
N ARG A 233 -5.92 2.98 5.19
CA ARG A 233 -5.55 1.56 5.21
C ARG A 233 -6.24 0.77 4.12
N GLN A 234 -7.54 0.95 3.94
CA GLN A 234 -8.31 0.28 2.88
C GLN A 234 -7.76 0.63 1.49
N ALA A 235 -7.47 1.91 1.24
CA ALA A 235 -6.93 2.34 -0.06
C ALA A 235 -5.54 1.72 -0.30
N SER A 236 -4.70 1.73 0.73
CA SER A 236 -3.36 1.13 0.69
C SER A 236 -3.40 -0.39 0.47
N GLN A 237 -4.37 -1.09 1.05
CA GLN A 237 -4.59 -2.52 0.79
C GLN A 237 -5.01 -2.76 -0.66
N GLY A 238 -5.91 -1.93 -1.20
CA GLY A 238 -6.30 -1.98 -2.61
C GLY A 238 -5.09 -1.80 -3.54
N LEU A 239 -4.26 -0.80 -3.28
CA LEU A 239 -3.02 -0.54 -4.02
C LEU A 239 -2.05 -1.72 -3.93
N TYR A 240 -1.85 -2.29 -2.73
CA TYR A 240 -1.01 -3.46 -2.53
C TYR A 240 -1.47 -4.65 -3.38
N GLN A 241 -2.77 -4.95 -3.37
CA GLN A 241 -3.32 -6.05 -4.18
C GLN A 241 -3.15 -5.78 -5.67
N PHE A 242 -3.37 -4.54 -6.11
CA PHE A 242 -3.14 -4.16 -7.50
C PHE A 242 -1.68 -4.36 -7.91
N LEU A 243 -0.72 -3.84 -7.14
CA LEU A 243 0.71 -3.99 -7.40
C LEU A 243 1.15 -5.45 -7.40
N LYS A 244 0.67 -6.23 -6.42
CA LYS A 244 0.91 -7.67 -6.33
C LYS A 244 0.40 -8.40 -7.57
N ASN A 245 -0.82 -8.11 -8.01
CA ASN A 245 -1.42 -8.75 -9.18
C ASN A 245 -0.72 -8.34 -10.48
N ARG A 246 -0.36 -7.05 -10.62
CA ARG A 246 0.44 -6.56 -11.74
C ARG A 246 1.79 -7.26 -11.81
N TYR A 247 2.50 -7.35 -10.69
CA TYR A 247 3.78 -8.03 -10.61
C TYR A 247 3.66 -9.51 -10.95
N LYS A 248 2.66 -10.21 -10.37
CA LYS A 248 2.37 -11.62 -10.71
C LYS A 248 2.14 -11.80 -12.21
N PHE A 249 1.30 -10.94 -12.80
CA PHE A 249 1.01 -10.99 -14.23
C PHE A 249 2.27 -10.78 -15.08
N GLN A 250 3.08 -9.77 -14.76
CA GLN A 250 4.35 -9.50 -15.45
C GLN A 250 5.31 -10.69 -15.32
N LEU A 251 5.40 -11.29 -14.14
CA LEU A 251 6.25 -12.45 -13.89
C LEU A 251 5.79 -13.65 -14.71
N VAL A 252 4.48 -13.93 -14.76
CA VAL A 252 3.92 -15.01 -15.59
C VAL A 252 4.19 -14.74 -17.08
N MET A 253 3.99 -13.51 -17.55
CA MET A 253 4.30 -13.12 -18.92
C MET A 253 5.79 -13.30 -19.24
N TYR A 254 6.67 -12.93 -18.33
CA TYR A 254 8.11 -13.14 -18.47
C TYR A 254 8.47 -14.63 -18.52
N LEU A 255 7.94 -15.45 -17.60
CA LEU A 255 8.23 -16.88 -17.56
C LEU A 255 7.66 -17.64 -18.77
N THR A 256 6.57 -17.17 -19.35
CA THR A 256 5.91 -17.83 -20.50
C THR A 256 6.48 -17.43 -21.85
N LYS A 257 6.88 -16.17 -22.02
CA LYS A 257 7.35 -15.64 -23.32
C LYS A 257 8.77 -15.08 -23.27
N GLY A 258 9.16 -14.44 -22.17
CA GLY A 258 10.44 -13.74 -22.03
C GLY A 258 11.64 -14.64 -21.72
N CYS A 259 11.43 -15.75 -21.00
CA CYS A 259 12.50 -16.68 -20.61
C CYS A 259 13.16 -17.39 -21.79
N ASP A 260 12.40 -17.70 -22.84
CA ASP A 260 12.85 -18.45 -24.02
C ASP A 260 12.67 -17.65 -25.32
N ALA A 261 12.54 -16.32 -25.22
CA ALA A 261 12.32 -15.45 -26.38
C ALA A 261 13.45 -15.65 -27.42
N ALA A 262 13.05 -15.93 -28.66
CA ALA A 262 13.97 -15.99 -29.80
C ALA A 262 14.59 -14.61 -30.06
N PRO A 263 15.79 -14.52 -30.67
CA PRO A 263 16.50 -13.25 -30.88
C PRO A 263 15.75 -12.19 -31.70
N ASN A 264 14.67 -12.56 -32.41
CA ASN A 264 13.84 -11.65 -33.22
C ASN A 264 12.48 -11.28 -32.58
N GLU A 265 12.14 -11.78 -31.38
CA GLU A 265 10.92 -11.35 -30.68
C GLU A 265 11.22 -10.26 -29.66
N ALA A 266 10.29 -9.31 -29.49
CA ALA A 266 10.39 -8.27 -28.47
C ALA A 266 10.45 -8.92 -27.07
N ALA A 267 11.65 -8.94 -26.49
CA ALA A 267 11.89 -9.58 -25.20
C ALA A 267 11.07 -8.87 -24.11
N VAL A 268 10.17 -9.62 -23.45
CA VAL A 268 9.47 -9.13 -22.26
C VAL A 268 10.52 -8.89 -21.18
N PRO A 269 10.59 -7.70 -20.55
CA PRO A 269 11.58 -7.41 -19.54
C PRO A 269 11.33 -8.22 -18.27
N ASN A 270 12.41 -8.67 -17.61
CA ASN A 270 12.32 -9.36 -16.33
C ASN A 270 11.86 -8.38 -15.24
N PRO A 271 10.70 -8.62 -14.59
CA PRO A 271 10.22 -7.74 -13.52
C PRO A 271 10.99 -7.95 -12.20
N THR A 272 11.96 -8.88 -12.15
CA THR A 272 12.73 -9.23 -10.96
C THR A 272 14.21 -8.89 -11.12
N THR A 273 14.92 -8.78 -10.01
CA THR A 273 16.39 -8.71 -9.98
C THR A 273 17.06 -10.08 -10.09
N ILE A 274 16.28 -11.16 -10.09
CA ILE A 274 16.78 -12.54 -10.15
C ILE A 274 17.15 -12.86 -11.59
N ASN A 275 18.30 -13.50 -11.79
CA ASN A 275 18.73 -13.90 -13.13
C ASN A 275 17.72 -14.89 -13.78
N THR A 276 17.69 -14.89 -15.12
CA THR A 276 16.75 -15.73 -15.88
C THR A 276 16.97 -17.23 -15.65
N THR A 277 18.22 -17.64 -15.42
CA THR A 277 18.58 -19.05 -15.18
C THR A 277 18.01 -19.59 -13.86
N THR A 278 18.12 -18.82 -12.78
CA THR A 278 17.53 -19.18 -11.48
C THR A 278 16.01 -19.14 -11.54
N LEU A 279 15.40 -18.19 -12.28
CA LEU A 279 13.96 -18.17 -12.48
C LEU A 279 13.45 -19.44 -13.21
N LYS A 280 14.15 -19.91 -14.24
CA LYS A 280 13.82 -21.18 -14.93
C LYS A 280 13.95 -22.38 -14.00
N LEU A 281 14.96 -22.39 -13.13
CA LEU A 281 15.11 -23.45 -12.13
C LEU A 281 13.94 -23.44 -11.15
N ILE A 282 13.58 -22.27 -10.61
CA ILE A 282 12.42 -22.11 -9.73
C ILE A 282 11.14 -22.56 -10.44
N GLN A 283 10.95 -22.19 -11.70
CA GLN A 283 9.81 -22.62 -12.52
C GLN A 283 9.76 -24.14 -12.66
N LYS A 284 10.88 -24.79 -13.01
CA LYS A 284 10.97 -26.26 -13.13
C LYS A 284 10.68 -26.96 -11.79
N LEU A 285 11.18 -26.42 -10.67
CA LEU A 285 10.93 -26.94 -9.33
C LEU A 285 9.46 -26.81 -8.91
N VAL A 286 8.83 -25.66 -9.20
CA VAL A 286 7.42 -25.43 -8.85
C VAL A 286 6.48 -26.24 -9.73
N LEU A 287 6.77 -26.41 -11.02
CA LEU A 287 5.95 -27.20 -11.97
C LEU A 287 6.04 -28.72 -11.73
N LYS A 288 7.11 -29.21 -11.08
CA LYS A 288 7.23 -30.62 -10.68
C LYS A 288 6.36 -31.03 -9.47
N LYS A 289 5.50 -30.13 -8.95
CA LYS A 289 4.53 -30.38 -7.86
C LYS A 289 3.35 -31.29 -8.27
N GLY A 290 3.64 -32.46 -8.85
CA GLY A 290 2.70 -33.58 -8.90
C GLY A 290 2.69 -34.41 -7.61
N HIS A 291 3.75 -34.33 -6.79
CA HIS A 291 3.88 -35.03 -5.52
C HIS A 291 3.98 -34.03 -4.35
N SER A 292 3.30 -34.32 -3.24
CA SER A 292 3.49 -33.60 -1.98
C SER A 292 4.97 -33.68 -1.57
N TYR A 293 5.57 -32.59 -1.06
CA TYR A 293 6.94 -32.65 -0.54
C TYR A 293 7.08 -33.68 0.58
N GLN A 294 6.00 -33.93 1.33
CA GLN A 294 5.94 -35.04 2.29
C GLN A 294 6.02 -36.39 1.57
N SER A 295 5.24 -36.61 0.51
CA SER A 295 5.30 -37.84 -0.30
C SER A 295 6.69 -38.06 -0.91
N MET A 296 7.34 -37.04 -1.47
CA MET A 296 8.71 -37.20 -1.99
C MET A 296 9.72 -37.52 -0.89
N ALA A 297 9.58 -36.90 0.29
CA ALA A 297 10.44 -37.20 1.42
C ALA A 297 10.19 -38.62 1.95
N ASP A 298 8.93 -39.06 2.01
CA ASP A 298 8.55 -40.40 2.44
C ASP A 298 9.04 -41.46 1.43
N ASP A 299 8.92 -41.20 0.12
CA ASP A 299 9.44 -42.05 -0.95
C ASP A 299 10.97 -42.15 -0.88
N PHE A 300 11.66 -41.02 -0.70
CA PHE A 300 13.11 -41.00 -0.54
C PHE A 300 13.58 -41.73 0.73
N LEU A 301 12.87 -41.54 1.85
CA LEU A 301 13.16 -42.24 3.11
C LEU A 301 12.87 -43.74 3.00
N ALA A 302 11.84 -44.14 2.25
CA ALA A 302 11.56 -45.54 1.94
C ALA A 302 12.65 -46.17 1.08
N GLU A 303 13.21 -45.44 0.11
CA GLU A 303 14.33 -45.88 -0.73
C GLU A 303 15.68 -45.92 0.02
N THR A 304 15.86 -45.12 1.07
CA THR A 304 17.14 -44.97 1.79
C THR A 304 17.19 -45.60 3.18
N GLY A 305 16.10 -46.21 3.67
CA GLY A 305 15.94 -46.68 5.06
C GLY A 305 16.95 -47.70 5.62
N LYS A 306 17.93 -48.16 4.84
CA LYS A 306 19.05 -49.02 5.29
C LYS A 306 20.44 -48.55 4.82
N ALA A 307 20.55 -47.35 4.28
CA ALA A 307 21.81 -46.81 3.77
C ALA A 307 22.72 -46.34 4.92
N THR A 308 24.03 -46.50 4.77
CA THR A 308 25.01 -45.84 5.64
C THR A 308 24.94 -44.32 5.45
N TYR A 309 25.38 -43.53 6.43
CA TYR A 309 25.30 -42.07 6.38
C TYR A 309 25.97 -41.46 5.12
N GLY A 310 27.09 -42.04 4.67
CA GLY A 310 27.76 -41.63 3.42
C GLY A 310 26.88 -41.85 2.19
N GLU A 311 26.31 -43.06 2.06
CA GLU A 311 25.39 -43.40 0.97
C GLU A 311 24.12 -42.57 0.99
N PHE A 312 23.62 -42.21 2.17
CA PHE A 312 22.49 -41.30 2.31
C PHE A 312 22.80 -39.91 1.76
N LYS A 313 23.99 -39.36 2.07
CA LYS A 313 24.45 -38.05 1.57
C LYS A 313 24.53 -38.05 0.04
N ASP A 314 25.13 -39.09 -0.53
CA ASP A 314 25.28 -39.25 -1.98
C ASP A 314 23.92 -39.39 -2.67
N ARG A 315 23.04 -40.25 -2.14
CA ARG A 315 21.70 -40.46 -2.67
C ARG A 315 20.81 -39.23 -2.54
N LEU A 316 20.94 -38.45 -1.47
CA LEU A 316 20.20 -37.19 -1.31
C LEU A 316 20.64 -36.17 -2.36
N SER A 317 21.95 -36.05 -2.61
CA SER A 317 22.48 -35.17 -3.65
C SER A 317 22.01 -35.60 -5.03
N ALA A 318 22.05 -36.91 -5.33
CA ALA A 318 21.58 -37.48 -6.57
C ALA A 318 20.06 -37.31 -6.74
N HIS A 319 19.28 -37.47 -5.68
CA HIS A 319 17.83 -37.31 -5.70
C HIS A 319 17.42 -35.86 -5.94
N LEU A 320 18.10 -34.90 -5.32
CA LEU A 320 17.89 -33.47 -5.59
C LEU A 320 18.29 -33.10 -7.03
N LEU A 321 19.36 -33.70 -7.56
CA LEU A 321 19.83 -33.46 -8.93
C LEU A 321 18.96 -34.13 -10.00
N LEU A 322 18.52 -35.37 -9.79
CA LEU A 322 17.52 -36.09 -10.61
C LEU A 322 16.15 -35.40 -10.57
N SER A 323 15.83 -34.74 -9.46
CA SER A 323 14.66 -33.88 -9.37
C SER A 323 14.80 -32.62 -10.25
N ILE A 324 16.01 -32.28 -10.71
CA ILE A 324 16.32 -31.08 -11.48
C ILE A 324 16.67 -31.40 -12.96
N THR A 325 16.78 -32.69 -13.34
CA THR A 325 17.25 -33.11 -14.67
C THR A 325 16.31 -32.70 -15.80
N GLY A 326 16.68 -31.59 -16.44
CA GLY A 326 16.23 -31.18 -17.76
C GLY A 326 17.10 -30.09 -18.38
N ASP A 327 18.23 -29.73 -17.78
CA ASP A 327 19.12 -28.70 -18.31
C ASP A 327 20.58 -29.11 -18.12
N ARG A 328 21.30 -29.30 -19.24
CA ARG A 328 22.74 -29.62 -19.29
C ARG A 328 23.62 -28.57 -18.58
N ARG A 329 23.05 -27.41 -18.22
CA ARG A 329 23.72 -26.26 -17.59
C ARG A 329 23.92 -26.37 -16.07
N LEU A 330 23.43 -27.44 -15.44
CA LEU A 330 23.58 -27.68 -14.00
C LEU A 330 24.57 -28.81 -13.67
N ALA A 331 25.35 -29.25 -14.65
CA ALA A 331 26.36 -30.31 -14.48
C ALA A 331 27.47 -29.97 -13.46
N TRP A 332 27.67 -28.70 -13.12
CA TRP A 332 28.67 -28.23 -12.15
C TRP A 332 28.21 -28.31 -10.68
N LEU A 333 26.90 -28.47 -10.42
CA LEU A 333 26.33 -28.50 -9.08
C LEU A 333 26.79 -29.70 -8.22
N PRO A 334 26.93 -30.94 -8.76
CA PRO A 334 27.39 -32.08 -7.97
C PRO A 334 28.82 -31.90 -7.40
N GLU A 335 29.75 -31.29 -8.15
CA GLU A 335 31.15 -31.09 -7.68
C GLU A 335 31.25 -30.20 -6.43
N LYS A 336 30.32 -29.25 -6.28
CA LYS A 336 30.29 -28.29 -5.16
C LYS A 336 29.58 -28.84 -3.91
N LEU A 337 28.73 -29.86 -4.05
CA LEU A 337 27.97 -30.45 -2.94
C LEU A 337 28.72 -31.59 -2.25
N VAL A 338 29.58 -32.31 -2.98
CA VAL A 338 30.40 -33.42 -2.45
C VAL A 338 31.66 -32.92 -1.73
N SER A 339 32.03 -31.65 -1.91
CA SER A 339 33.19 -31.02 -1.25
C SER A 339 32.93 -30.49 0.18
N PHE A 340 31.77 -30.80 0.76
CA PHE A 340 31.39 -30.58 2.18
C PHE A 340 30.94 -31.90 2.81
#